data_AF-A0A9P6JFE7-F1
#
_entry.id   AF-A0A9P6JFE7-F1
#
_cell.length_a   1.000
_cell.length_b   1.000
_cell.length_c   1.000
_cell.angle_alpha   90.00
_cell.angle_beta   90.00
_cell.angle_gamma   90.00
#
_symmetry.space_group_name_H-M   'P 1'
#
loop_
_entity.id
_entity.type
_entity.pdbx_description
1 polymer ?
#
loop_
_entity_poly.entity_id
_entity_poly.type
_entity_poly.pdbx_seq_one_letter_code
_entity_poly.pdbx_strand_id
1 'polypeptide(L)'
;GLFEDNGFSRVVQRMFDLMKDVRGFYRLCFGPVAALSEAHPYLLPSQFYESGLQQRVDYKTELLKGISLLELSLLIAIKHLVGRETVTFNFEMVYDEYKEFMDMAVVRGTSTSSSLGVSSGGSITSTESVSLRLYKKAVALKAFEHLVEAELLRPADASSRGPKEYRMMRVMLDSSQISDVVLKHRDCPTIVARWAARRQ
;
A
#
# COMPACT_ATOMS: atom_id res chain seq x y z
N GLY A 1 0.19 -38.55 -5.36
CA GLY A 1 0.89 -38.25 -4.08
C GLY A 1 1.35 -36.80 -4.04
N LEU A 2 1.75 -36.27 -2.87
CA LEU A 2 2.16 -34.85 -2.71
C LEU A 2 3.26 -34.44 -3.71
N PHE A 3 4.26 -35.29 -3.93
CA PHE A 3 5.37 -35.05 -4.87
C PHE A 3 5.01 -35.28 -6.35
N GLU A 4 3.86 -35.88 -6.63
CA GLU A 4 3.34 -36.04 -8.00
C GLU A 4 2.45 -34.85 -8.39
N ASP A 5 2.11 -33.98 -7.44
CA ASP A 5 1.33 -32.79 -7.70
C ASP A 5 2.20 -31.72 -8.40
N ASN A 6 1.71 -31.24 -9.54
CA ASN A 6 2.37 -30.20 -10.32
C ASN A 6 2.38 -28.85 -9.60
N GLY A 7 1.36 -28.55 -8.78
CA GLY A 7 1.29 -27.31 -8.00
C GLY A 7 2.40 -27.27 -6.94
N PHE A 8 2.50 -28.33 -6.15
CA PHE A 8 3.55 -28.52 -5.15
C PHE A 8 4.95 -28.46 -5.80
N SER A 9 5.17 -29.22 -6.87
CA SER A 9 6.45 -29.25 -7.58
C SER A 9 6.86 -27.86 -8.07
N ARG A 10 5.93 -27.07 -8.61
CA ARG A 10 6.20 -25.69 -9.05
C ARG A 10 6.54 -24.75 -7.88
N VAL A 11 5.91 -24.91 -6.73
CA VAL A 11 6.22 -24.12 -5.53
C VAL A 11 7.63 -24.44 -5.04
N VAL A 12 7.98 -25.72 -4.94
CA VAL A 12 9.32 -26.17 -4.52
C VAL A 12 10.39 -25.76 -5.52
N GLN A 13 10.15 -25.93 -6.83
CA GLN A 13 11.07 -25.50 -7.89
C GLN A 13 11.35 -24.00 -7.80
N ARG A 14 10.30 -23.17 -7.69
CA ARG A 14 10.45 -21.71 -7.58
C ARG A 14 11.24 -21.32 -6.33
N MET A 15 11.00 -21.98 -5.20
CA MET A 15 11.72 -21.70 -3.96
C MET A 15 13.21 -22.10 -4.07
N PHE A 16 13.49 -23.22 -4.73
CA PHE A 16 14.84 -23.62 -5.07
C PHE A 16 15.51 -22.57 -5.96
N ASP A 17 14.84 -22.08 -7.00
CA ASP A 17 15.39 -21.07 -7.91
C ASP A 17 15.73 -19.75 -7.20
N LEU A 18 14.95 -19.36 -6.18
CA LEU A 18 15.11 -18.08 -5.48
C LEU A 18 16.14 -18.11 -4.34
N MET A 19 16.11 -19.14 -3.47
CA MET A 19 16.88 -19.12 -2.21
C MET A 19 17.95 -20.21 -2.13
N LYS A 20 17.75 -21.35 -2.82
CA LYS A 20 18.59 -22.56 -2.70
C LYS A 20 18.92 -22.97 -1.24
N ASP A 21 18.04 -22.62 -0.29
CA ASP A 21 18.24 -22.83 1.16
C ASP A 21 17.14 -23.74 1.72
N VAL A 22 17.57 -24.79 2.42
CA VAL A 22 16.71 -25.75 3.13
C VAL A 22 15.89 -25.08 4.23
N ARG A 23 16.37 -24.00 4.86
CA ARG A 23 15.61 -23.22 5.85
C ARG A 23 14.39 -22.54 5.23
N GLY A 24 14.43 -22.20 3.95
CA GLY A 24 13.26 -21.74 3.21
C GLY A 24 12.20 -22.84 3.09
N PHE A 25 12.64 -24.05 2.76
CA PHE A 25 11.78 -25.22 2.68
C PHE A 25 11.12 -25.56 4.01
N TYR A 26 11.87 -25.57 5.12
CA TYR A 26 11.26 -25.82 6.43
C TYR A 26 10.21 -24.77 6.81
N ARG A 27 10.44 -23.49 6.51
CA ARG A 27 9.43 -22.46 6.72
C ARG A 27 8.18 -22.73 5.88
N LEU A 28 8.32 -23.25 4.67
CA LEU A 28 7.19 -23.54 3.77
C LEU A 28 6.36 -24.71 4.29
N CYS A 29 7.01 -25.71 4.89
CA CYS A 29 6.34 -26.86 5.48
C CYS A 29 5.69 -26.54 6.84
N PHE A 30 6.16 -25.52 7.55
CA PHE A 30 5.73 -25.25 8.92
C PHE A 30 4.21 -25.09 9.04
N GLY A 31 3.59 -24.23 8.21
CA GLY A 31 2.14 -24.01 8.23
C GLY A 31 1.33 -25.29 7.96
N PRO A 32 1.54 -25.97 6.82
CA PRO A 32 0.86 -27.23 6.49
C PRO A 32 1.02 -28.31 7.55
N VAL A 33 2.21 -28.46 8.14
CA VAL A 33 2.48 -29.46 9.19
C VAL A 33 1.80 -29.08 10.50
N ALA A 34 1.82 -27.80 10.88
CA ALA A 34 1.15 -27.30 12.09
C ALA A 34 -0.39 -27.38 12.00
N ALA A 35 -0.95 -27.39 10.79
CA ALA A 35 -2.39 -27.51 10.56
C ALA A 35 -2.92 -28.96 10.61
N LEU A 36 -2.04 -29.95 10.77
CA LEU A 36 -2.45 -31.35 10.89
C LEU A 36 -3.26 -31.56 12.17
N SER A 37 -4.36 -32.28 12.04
CA SER A 37 -5.28 -32.60 13.14
C SER A 37 -5.98 -33.93 12.88
N GLU A 38 -6.71 -34.46 13.86
CA GLU A 38 -7.53 -35.66 13.65
C GLU A 38 -8.56 -35.47 12.53
N ALA A 39 -9.08 -34.26 12.36
CA ALA A 39 -10.00 -33.92 11.27
C ALA A 39 -9.30 -33.77 9.90
N HIS A 40 -8.01 -33.42 9.89
CA HIS A 40 -7.22 -33.20 8.68
C HIS A 40 -5.84 -33.88 8.82
N PRO A 41 -5.77 -35.22 8.75
CA PRO A 41 -4.55 -35.96 9.09
C PRO A 41 -3.52 -36.03 7.96
N TYR A 42 -3.88 -35.56 6.75
CA TYR A 42 -3.03 -35.64 5.56
C TYR A 42 -2.67 -34.25 5.05
N LEU A 43 -1.43 -34.14 4.57
CA LEU A 43 -0.92 -32.95 3.91
C LEU A 43 -1.52 -32.81 2.52
N LEU A 44 -2.08 -31.63 2.23
CA LEU A 44 -2.64 -31.30 0.93
C LEU A 44 -1.71 -30.37 0.15
N PRO A 45 -1.52 -30.59 -1.17
CA PRO A 45 -0.69 -29.71 -2.00
C PRO A 45 -1.11 -28.23 -1.94
N SER A 46 -2.40 -27.94 -1.82
CA SER A 46 -2.95 -26.58 -1.71
C SER A 46 -2.42 -25.83 -0.48
N GLN A 47 -2.20 -26.52 0.64
CA GLN A 47 -1.69 -25.90 1.87
C GLN A 47 -0.26 -25.37 1.68
N PHE A 48 0.57 -26.04 0.88
CA PHE A 48 1.92 -25.57 0.55
C PHE A 48 1.88 -24.37 -0.39
N TYR A 49 0.93 -24.34 -1.32
CA TYR A 49 0.72 -23.17 -2.16
C TYR A 49 0.32 -21.95 -1.33
N GLU A 50 -0.64 -22.10 -0.41
CA GLU A 50 -1.09 -21.05 0.50
C GLU A 50 0.03 -20.59 1.45
N SER A 51 0.77 -21.52 2.05
CA SER A 51 1.93 -21.18 2.88
C SER A 51 3.00 -20.44 2.08
N GLY A 52 3.24 -20.86 0.83
CA GLY A 52 4.13 -20.17 -0.09
C GLY A 52 3.66 -18.77 -0.49
N LEU A 53 2.35 -18.50 -0.48
CA LEU A 53 1.82 -17.14 -0.65
C LEU A 53 2.02 -16.31 0.63
N GLN A 54 1.77 -16.87 1.81
CA GLN A 54 1.95 -16.19 3.09
C GLN A 54 3.40 -15.76 3.32
N GLN A 55 4.38 -16.56 2.89
CA GLN A 55 5.80 -16.18 2.94
C GLN A 55 6.19 -15.05 2.00
N ARG A 56 5.39 -14.80 0.95
CA ARG A 56 5.62 -13.71 -0.01
C ARG A 56 4.94 -12.41 0.41
N VAL A 57 4.16 -12.44 1.49
CA VAL A 57 3.55 -11.24 2.03
C VAL A 57 4.67 -10.35 2.52
N ASP A 58 5.01 -9.34 1.72
CA ASP A 58 5.95 -8.30 2.10
C ASP A 58 5.38 -7.62 3.35
N TYR A 59 6.16 -7.58 4.43
CA TYR A 59 5.80 -6.96 5.70
C TYR A 59 5.37 -5.49 5.48
N LYS A 60 5.92 -4.82 4.46
CA LYS A 60 5.48 -3.47 4.07
C LYS A 60 4.06 -3.47 3.53
N THR A 61 3.67 -4.49 2.77
CA THR A 61 2.31 -4.60 2.21
C THR A 61 1.26 -4.89 3.29
N GLU A 62 1.58 -5.62 4.35
CA GLU A 62 0.69 -5.75 5.52
C GLU A 62 0.59 -4.45 6.31
N LEU A 63 1.71 -3.77 6.54
CA LEU A 63 1.74 -2.49 7.24
C LEU A 63 0.85 -1.44 6.53
N LEU A 64 0.82 -1.49 5.21
CA LEU A 64 0.02 -0.62 4.36
C LEU A 64 -1.49 -0.91 4.41
N LYS A 65 -1.96 -2.02 5.01
CA LYS A 65 -3.40 -2.28 5.22
C LYS A 65 -4.00 -1.46 6.37
N GLY A 66 -3.16 -0.96 7.28
CA GLY A 66 -3.58 -0.23 8.48
C GLY A 66 -3.37 1.29 8.43
N ILE A 67 -2.88 1.83 7.30
CA ILE A 67 -2.60 3.27 7.19
C ILE A 67 -3.90 4.06 7.08
N SER A 68 -3.90 5.26 7.65
CA SER A 68 -4.98 6.23 7.52
C SER A 68 -5.06 6.78 6.09
N LEU A 69 -6.23 7.33 5.73
CA LEU A 69 -6.42 8.00 4.45
C LEU A 69 -5.45 9.19 4.26
N LEU A 70 -5.05 9.86 5.34
CA LEU A 70 -4.06 10.93 5.31
C LEU A 70 -2.68 10.39 4.95
N GLU A 71 -2.21 9.35 5.63
CA GLU A 71 -0.93 8.68 5.33
C GLU A 71 -0.91 8.15 3.89
N LEU A 72 -2.01 7.55 3.43
CA LEU A 72 -2.18 7.13 2.04
C LEU A 72 -2.05 8.32 1.07
N SER A 73 -2.68 9.44 1.39
CA SER A 73 -2.62 10.65 0.55
C SER A 73 -1.20 11.23 0.48
N LEU A 74 -0.45 11.21 1.59
CA LEU A 74 0.96 11.62 1.61
C LEU A 74 1.84 10.65 0.80
N LEU A 75 1.60 9.34 0.87
CA LEU A 75 2.31 8.36 0.03
C LEU A 75 2.04 8.56 -1.47
N ILE A 76 0.81 8.93 -1.85
CA ILE A 76 0.49 9.26 -3.24
C ILE A 76 1.22 10.53 -3.69
N ALA A 77 1.27 11.58 -2.86
CA ALA A 77 2.06 12.78 -3.14
C ALA A 77 3.55 12.44 -3.36
N ILE A 78 4.12 11.60 -2.49
CA ILE A 78 5.48 11.10 -2.62
C ILE A 78 5.67 10.34 -3.94
N LYS A 79 4.75 9.45 -4.31
CA LYS A 79 4.78 8.72 -5.58
C LYS A 79 4.82 9.68 -6.78
N HIS A 80 4.08 10.79 -6.74
CA HIS A 80 4.10 11.80 -7.81
C HIS A 80 5.42 12.56 -7.86
N LEU A 81 5.98 12.96 -6.72
CA LEU A 81 7.31 13.58 -6.66
C LEU A 81 8.38 12.65 -7.27
N VAL A 82 8.39 11.39 -6.86
CA VAL A 82 9.33 10.38 -7.41
C VAL A 82 9.12 10.14 -8.90
N GLY A 83 7.86 10.17 -9.37
CA GLY A 83 7.53 10.10 -10.80
C GLY A 83 8.12 11.24 -11.63
N ARG A 84 8.28 12.43 -11.04
CA ARG A 84 8.99 13.59 -11.61
C ARG A 84 10.50 13.59 -11.33
N GLU A 85 11.09 12.40 -11.17
CA GLU A 85 12.52 12.21 -10.90
C GLU A 85 13.04 12.91 -9.62
N THR A 86 12.15 13.27 -8.69
CA THR A 86 12.56 13.81 -7.39
C THR A 86 12.94 12.66 -6.47
N VAL A 87 14.23 12.28 -6.51
CA VAL A 87 14.78 11.12 -5.77
C VAL A 87 14.71 11.30 -4.24
N THR A 88 14.84 12.53 -3.77
CA THR A 88 14.77 12.89 -2.35
C THR A 88 13.85 14.09 -2.15
N PHE A 89 13.04 14.06 -1.09
CA PHE A 89 12.03 15.07 -0.79
C PHE A 89 11.99 15.34 0.71
N ASN A 90 11.55 16.52 1.13
CA ASN A 90 11.24 16.82 2.52
C ASN A 90 9.72 16.90 2.74
N PHE A 91 9.30 17.16 3.98
CA PHE A 91 7.87 17.22 4.31
C PHE A 91 7.15 18.37 3.61
N GLU A 92 7.79 19.54 3.43
CA GLU A 92 7.18 20.68 2.74
C GLU A 92 6.75 20.32 1.31
N MET A 93 7.65 19.70 0.56
CA MET A 93 7.38 19.29 -0.83
C MET A 93 6.20 18.32 -0.92
N VAL A 94 6.14 17.38 0.02
CA VAL A 94 5.06 16.38 0.08
C VAL A 94 3.74 17.04 0.49
N TYR A 95 3.78 17.95 1.47
CA TYR A 95 2.60 18.65 1.94
C TYR A 95 2.04 19.60 0.88
N ASP A 96 2.90 20.27 0.10
CA ASP A 96 2.48 21.15 -1.00
C ASP A 96 1.77 20.36 -2.10
N GLU A 97 2.33 19.21 -2.53
CA GLU A 97 1.69 18.32 -3.51
C GLU A 97 0.34 17.77 -2.99
N TYR A 98 0.29 17.38 -1.72
CA TYR A 98 -0.94 16.95 -1.05
C TYR A 98 -1.98 18.09 -1.00
N LYS A 99 -1.55 19.31 -0.63
CA LYS A 99 -2.41 20.48 -0.52
C LYS A 99 -2.99 20.87 -1.88
N GLU A 100 -2.18 20.88 -2.93
CA GLU A 100 -2.65 21.16 -4.29
C GLU A 100 -3.76 20.19 -4.73
N PHE A 101 -3.59 18.90 -4.43
CA PHE A 101 -4.64 17.91 -4.66
C PHE A 101 -5.91 18.21 -3.87
N MET A 102 -5.79 18.52 -2.58
CA MET A 102 -6.94 18.78 -1.72
C MET A 102 -7.70 20.04 -2.14
N ASP A 103 -7.00 21.10 -2.50
CA ASP A 103 -7.59 22.33 -3.02
C ASP A 103 -8.36 22.05 -4.32
N MET A 104 -7.78 21.26 -5.23
CA MET A 104 -8.49 20.79 -6.45
C MET A 104 -9.71 19.93 -6.10
N ALA A 105 -9.58 19.02 -5.14
CA ALA A 105 -10.62 18.07 -4.75
C ALA A 105 -11.82 18.77 -4.11
N VAL A 106 -11.57 19.81 -3.30
CA VAL A 106 -12.61 20.65 -2.70
C VAL A 106 -13.37 21.42 -3.80
N VAL A 107 -12.66 22.06 -4.73
CA VAL A 107 -13.28 22.80 -5.86
C VAL A 107 -14.12 21.87 -6.75
N ARG A 108 -13.63 20.65 -7.03
CA ARG A 108 -14.39 19.66 -7.83
C ARG A 108 -15.52 19.00 -7.04
N GLY A 109 -15.39 18.83 -5.73
CA GLY A 109 -16.45 18.34 -4.84
C GLY A 109 -17.62 19.31 -4.73
N THR A 110 -17.36 20.62 -4.84
CA THR A 110 -18.41 21.65 -5.02
C THR A 110 -18.96 21.73 -6.45
N SER A 111 -18.35 21.04 -7.42
CA SER A 111 -18.80 21.02 -8.83
C SER A 111 -19.68 19.81 -9.15
N THR A 112 -19.66 18.74 -8.34
CA THR A 112 -20.60 17.62 -8.47
C THR A 112 -22.00 17.93 -7.92
N SER A 113 -22.23 19.14 -7.39
CA SER A 113 -23.57 19.65 -7.07
C SER A 113 -24.28 20.35 -8.22
N SER A 114 -23.74 20.33 -9.45
CA SER A 114 -24.46 20.87 -10.61
C SER A 114 -24.24 20.04 -11.87
N SER A 115 -25.38 19.56 -12.41
CA SER A 115 -25.62 18.80 -13.66
C SER A 115 -25.50 17.27 -13.54
N LEU A 116 -26.52 16.44 -13.77
CA LEU A 116 -27.91 16.63 -14.21
C LEU A 116 -28.77 15.55 -13.55
N GLY A 117 -29.93 15.95 -13.03
CA GLY A 117 -31.04 15.03 -12.84
C GLY A 117 -31.59 14.63 -14.21
N VAL A 118 -31.41 13.36 -14.58
CA VAL A 118 -32.43 12.57 -15.28
C VAL A 118 -32.40 11.20 -14.62
N SER A 119 -33.45 10.93 -13.84
CA SER A 119 -33.74 9.66 -13.21
C SER A 119 -34.26 8.66 -14.24
N SER A 120 -33.53 7.56 -14.48
CA SER A 120 -34.13 6.29 -14.89
C SER A 120 -33.20 5.11 -14.63
N GLY A 121 -33.52 4.32 -13.61
CA GLY A 121 -33.25 2.88 -13.55
C GLY A 121 -31.88 2.41 -13.04
N GLY A 122 -31.82 2.08 -11.74
CA GLY A 122 -31.03 0.94 -11.24
C GLY A 122 -29.60 1.19 -10.77
N SER A 123 -29.43 1.40 -9.46
CA SER A 123 -28.50 0.65 -8.57
C SER A 123 -28.28 1.45 -7.29
N ILE A 124 -28.63 0.85 -6.17
CA ILE A 124 -28.48 1.39 -4.82
C ILE A 124 -27.10 0.98 -4.33
N THR A 125 -26.06 1.73 -4.71
CA THR A 125 -24.84 1.79 -3.91
C THR A 125 -24.63 3.24 -3.56
N SER A 126 -25.10 3.60 -2.37
CA SER A 126 -24.87 4.88 -1.70
C SER A 126 -23.37 5.18 -1.70
N THR A 127 -22.92 5.92 -2.71
CA THR A 127 -21.57 6.44 -2.72
C THR A 127 -21.63 7.64 -1.77
N GLU A 128 -21.34 7.41 -0.50
CA GLU A 128 -21.21 8.49 0.47
C GLU A 128 -20.29 9.54 -0.13
N SER A 129 -20.79 10.76 -0.26
CA SER A 129 -20.01 11.91 -0.69
C SER A 129 -19.01 12.25 0.42
N VAL A 130 -17.87 11.55 0.42
CA VAL A 130 -16.78 11.80 1.36
C VAL A 130 -16.30 13.24 1.18
N SER A 131 -16.64 14.09 2.15
CA SER A 131 -16.17 15.46 2.21
C SER A 131 -14.70 15.45 2.65
N LEU A 132 -13.80 15.44 1.67
CA LEU A 132 -12.37 15.54 1.90
C LEU A 132 -12.04 16.91 2.51
N ARG A 133 -11.36 16.91 3.67
CA ARG A 133 -10.91 18.13 4.35
C ARG A 133 -9.39 18.18 4.37
N LEU A 134 -8.83 19.35 4.04
CA LEU A 134 -7.40 19.60 4.15
C LEU A 134 -6.99 19.53 5.63
N TYR A 135 -6.09 18.60 5.95
CA TYR A 135 -5.53 18.50 7.29
C TYR A 135 -4.51 19.62 7.54
N LYS A 136 -4.49 20.16 8.76
CA LYS A 136 -3.49 21.15 9.17
C LYS A 136 -2.08 20.55 9.09
N LYS A 137 -1.10 21.40 8.76
CA LYS A 137 0.32 21.03 8.64
C LYS A 137 0.86 20.17 9.80
N ALA A 138 0.58 20.55 11.05
CA ALA A 138 1.02 19.78 12.21
C ALA A 138 0.44 18.34 12.27
N VAL A 139 -0.79 18.15 11.79
CA VAL A 139 -1.43 16.82 11.73
C VAL A 139 -0.83 15.99 10.61
N ALA A 140 -0.62 16.60 9.43
CA ALA A 140 0.06 15.96 8.31
C ALA A 140 1.52 15.62 8.66
N LEU A 141 2.21 16.46 9.42
CA LEU A 141 3.57 16.18 9.89
C LEU A 141 3.59 14.96 10.81
N LYS A 142 2.63 14.83 11.72
CA LYS A 142 2.50 13.64 12.58
C LYS A 142 2.27 12.37 11.76
N ALA A 143 1.40 12.42 10.75
CA ALA A 143 1.19 11.31 9.82
C ALA A 143 2.46 10.98 9.01
N PHE A 144 3.22 12.00 8.60
CA PHE A 144 4.50 11.81 7.94
C PHE A 144 5.54 11.15 8.87
N GLU A 145 5.60 11.55 10.14
CA GLU A 145 6.46 10.92 11.15
C GLU A 145 6.09 9.45 11.37
N HIS A 146 4.79 9.12 11.41
CA HIS A 146 4.34 7.73 11.49
C HIS A 146 4.83 6.90 10.28
N LEU A 147 4.82 7.45 9.05
CA LEU A 147 5.38 6.77 7.88
C LEU A 147 6.90 6.51 8.01
N VAL A 148 7.62 7.36 8.75
CA VAL A 148 9.05 7.16 9.07
C VAL A 148 9.21 6.07 10.12
N GLU A 149 8.42 6.09 11.20
CA GLU A 149 8.41 5.05 12.24
C GLU A 149 8.05 3.67 11.68
N ALA A 150 7.17 3.65 10.68
CA ALA A 150 6.77 2.48 9.91
C ALA A 150 7.85 1.99 8.91
N GLU A 151 9.02 2.63 8.84
CA GLU A 151 10.12 2.35 7.90
C GLU A 151 9.73 2.41 6.41
N LEU A 152 8.61 3.07 6.10
CA LEU A 152 8.18 3.35 4.72
C LEU A 152 8.95 4.52 4.12
N LEU A 153 9.47 5.39 4.98
CA LEU A 153 10.35 6.51 4.66
C LEU A 153 11.62 6.44 5.50
N ARG A 154 12.75 6.90 4.94
CA ARG A 154 14.01 7.02 5.69
C ARG A 154 14.72 8.33 5.37
N PRO A 155 15.56 8.85 6.29
CA PRO A 155 16.46 9.96 5.96
C PRO A 155 17.34 9.61 4.76
N ALA A 156 17.49 10.56 3.84
CA ALA A 156 18.41 10.45 2.71
C ALA A 156 19.87 10.42 3.19
N ASP A 157 20.18 11.28 4.19
CA ASP A 157 21.49 11.37 4.83
C ASP A 157 21.38 11.18 6.35
N ALA A 158 22.30 10.38 6.90
CA ALA A 158 22.39 10.10 8.33
C ALA A 158 22.78 11.34 9.17
N SER A 159 23.38 12.36 8.54
CA SER A 159 23.88 13.56 9.22
C SER A 159 22.94 14.77 9.13
N SER A 160 21.68 14.58 8.70
CA SER A 160 20.72 15.68 8.53
C SER A 160 20.29 16.29 9.87
N ARG A 161 21.05 17.30 10.31
CA ARG A 161 20.72 18.19 11.43
C ARG A 161 19.84 19.33 10.90
N GLY A 162 18.70 19.57 11.54
CA GLY A 162 17.76 20.62 11.14
C GLY A 162 16.34 20.31 11.60
N PRO A 163 15.39 21.26 11.40
CA PRO A 163 13.98 21.01 11.70
C PRO A 163 13.44 19.83 10.89
N LYS A 164 12.59 19.01 11.52
CA LYS A 164 12.08 17.77 10.93
C LYS A 164 11.38 17.98 9.58
N GLU A 165 10.71 19.12 9.41
CA GLU A 165 9.97 19.50 8.20
C GLU A 165 10.89 19.64 6.95
N TYR A 166 12.16 19.99 7.15
CA TYR A 166 13.12 20.23 6.07
C TYR A 166 14.13 19.10 5.87
N ARG A 167 14.03 18.03 6.66
CA ARG A 167 14.90 16.87 6.50
C ARG A 167 14.59 16.16 5.19
N MET A 168 15.62 15.92 4.38
CA MET A 168 15.50 15.15 3.15
C MET A 168 15.31 13.66 3.45
N MET A 169 14.32 13.08 2.80
CA MET A 169 13.85 11.72 2.97
C MET A 169 13.83 10.98 1.63
N ARG A 170 13.81 9.66 1.72
CA ARG A 170 13.65 8.74 0.59
C ARG A 170 12.55 7.74 0.90
N VAL A 171 11.74 7.43 -0.11
CA VAL A 171 10.72 6.39 -0.02
C VAL A 171 11.37 5.00 -0.09
N MET A 172 10.83 4.06 0.69
CA MET A 172 11.28 2.66 0.75
C MET A 172 10.30 1.72 0.06
N LEU A 173 9.41 2.26 -0.78
CA LEU A 173 8.37 1.57 -1.53
C LEU A 173 8.53 1.86 -3.01
N ASP A 174 8.26 0.85 -3.83
CA ASP A 174 8.12 1.04 -5.27
C ASP A 174 6.75 1.64 -5.62
N SER A 175 6.68 2.31 -6.77
CA SER A 175 5.43 2.91 -7.29
C SER A 175 4.30 1.87 -7.44
N SER A 176 4.62 0.62 -7.77
CA SER A 176 3.68 -0.50 -7.82
C SER A 176 3.10 -0.82 -6.44
N GLN A 177 3.95 -0.85 -5.40
CA GLN A 177 3.52 -1.11 -4.03
C GLN A 177 2.55 -0.04 -3.53
N ILE A 178 2.83 1.24 -3.78
CA ILE A 178 1.92 2.34 -3.42
C ILE A 178 0.60 2.21 -4.19
N SER A 179 0.63 1.84 -5.47
CA SER A 179 -0.57 1.66 -6.30
C SER A 179 -1.44 0.50 -5.80
N ASP A 180 -0.83 -0.62 -5.42
CA ASP A 180 -1.53 -1.78 -4.87
C ASP A 180 -2.25 -1.46 -3.56
N VAL A 181 -1.66 -0.59 -2.73
CA VAL A 181 -2.26 -0.17 -1.46
C VAL A 181 -3.50 0.66 -1.69
N VAL A 182 -3.45 1.60 -2.64
CA VAL A 182 -4.61 2.42 -3.01
C VAL A 182 -5.79 1.54 -3.43
N LEU A 183 -5.53 0.47 -4.19
CA LEU A 183 -6.55 -0.46 -4.67
C LEU A 183 -7.14 -1.33 -3.56
N LYS A 184 -6.33 -1.68 -2.54
CA LYS A 184 -6.73 -2.57 -1.45
C LYS A 184 -7.29 -1.83 -0.23
N HIS A 185 -7.13 -0.51 -0.17
CA HIS A 185 -7.57 0.30 0.97
C HIS A 185 -9.10 0.39 1.01
N ARG A 186 -9.71 -0.25 2.02
CA ARG A 186 -11.16 -0.47 2.16
C ARG A 186 -12.00 0.79 1.94
N ASP A 187 -11.57 1.91 2.50
CA ASP A 187 -12.34 3.17 2.51
C ASP A 187 -11.70 4.26 1.64
N CYS A 188 -11.00 3.88 0.56
CA CYS A 188 -10.33 4.84 -0.33
C CYS A 188 -11.36 5.58 -1.21
N PRO A 189 -11.53 6.92 -1.08
CA PRO A 189 -12.46 7.65 -1.91
C PRO A 189 -12.04 7.65 -3.38
N THR A 190 -13.02 7.57 -4.29
CA THR A 190 -12.77 7.48 -5.75
C THR A 190 -11.88 8.60 -6.28
N ILE A 191 -11.99 9.81 -5.73
CA ILE A 191 -11.17 10.95 -6.14
C ILE A 191 -9.68 10.78 -5.76
N VAL A 192 -9.40 10.15 -4.61
CA VAL A 192 -8.04 9.82 -4.16
C VAL A 192 -7.48 8.70 -5.02
N ALA A 193 -8.26 7.66 -5.30
CA ALA A 193 -7.85 6.58 -6.20
C ALA A 193 -7.54 7.08 -7.61
N ARG A 194 -8.38 7.98 -8.16
CA ARG A 194 -8.13 8.63 -9.45
C ARG A 194 -6.90 9.51 -9.44
N TRP A 195 -6.63 10.21 -8.33
CA TRP A 195 -5.41 11.00 -8.19
C TRP A 195 -4.18 10.12 -8.22
N ALA A 196 -4.16 9.01 -7.48
CA ALA A 196 -3.07 8.04 -7.48
C ALA A 196 -2.79 7.42 -8.86
N ALA A 197 -3.82 7.26 -9.69
CA ALA A 197 -3.71 6.70 -11.04
C ALA A 197 -3.18 7.70 -12.08
N ARG A 198 -3.06 9.00 -11.76
CA ARG A 198 -2.48 9.97 -12.68
C ARG A 198 -1.03 9.62 -12.94
N ARG A 199 -0.68 9.44 -14.21
CA ARG A 199 0.72 9.44 -14.65
C ARG A 199 1.13 10.90 -14.81
N GLN A 200 2.20 11.28 -14.13
CA GLN A 200 2.94 12.51 -14.40
C GLN A 200 4.08 12.16 -15.35
#